data_AF-A0A7V4LS01-F1
#
_entry.id   AF-A0A7V4LS01-F1
#
_cell.length_a   1.000
_cell.length_b   1.000
_cell.length_c   1.000
_cell.angle_alpha   90.00
_cell.angle_beta   90.00
_cell.angle_gamma   90.00
#
_symmetry.space_group_name_H-M   'P 1'
#
loop_
_entity.id
_entity.type
_entity.pdbx_description
1 polymer ?
#
loop_
_entity_poly.entity_id
_entity_poly.type
_entity_poly.pdbx_seq_one_letter_code
_entity_poly.pdbx_strand_id
1 'polypeptide(L)'
;MKAGFTLLEVLIALVVIGLVATVLLNVHVHGLRVEQRARVLDAAALAAEKIATATWLGQAPTEIRAAAERDGWQVRVDAPPDARVAGAGTWRRWEIVPSNAPAARTVFYLGRPGAAEAER
;
A
#
# COMPACT_ATOMS: atom_id res chain seq x y z
N MET A 1 -5.15 53.50 33.61
CA MET A 1 -4.50 52.36 34.30
C MET A 1 -4.67 51.14 33.39
N LYS A 2 -3.59 50.53 32.90
CA LYS A 2 -3.70 49.28 32.13
C LYS A 2 -4.02 48.17 33.13
N ALA A 3 -5.25 47.66 33.12
CA ALA A 3 -5.60 46.50 33.92
C ALA A 3 -4.73 45.32 33.46
N GLY A 4 -3.85 44.83 34.34
CA GLY A 4 -3.06 43.64 34.08
C GLY A 4 -3.95 42.39 34.20
N PHE A 5 -3.58 41.32 33.49
CA PHE A 5 -4.25 40.03 33.59
C PHE A 5 -4.20 39.53 35.05
N THR A 6 -5.34 39.07 35.54
CA THR A 6 -5.42 38.41 36.84
C THR A 6 -4.80 37.00 36.75
N LEU A 7 -4.28 36.49 37.88
CA LEU A 7 -3.72 35.14 37.94
C LEU A 7 -4.71 34.07 37.46
N LEU A 8 -5.99 34.24 37.80
CA LEU A 8 -7.06 33.34 37.39
C LEU A 8 -7.25 33.34 35.87
N GLU A 9 -7.25 34.51 35.24
CA GLU A 9 -7.36 34.61 33.78
C GLU A 9 -6.18 33.95 33.07
N VAL A 10 -4.95 34.08 33.61
CA VAL A 10 -3.77 33.41 33.07
C VAL A 10 -3.91 31.89 33.17
N LEU A 11 -4.38 31.37 34.31
CA LEU A 11 -4.60 29.94 34.50
C LEU A 11 -5.68 29.39 33.56
N ILE A 12 -6.79 30.10 33.40
CA ILE A 12 -7.85 29.73 32.45
C ILE A 12 -7.30 29.73 31.02
N ALA A 13 -6.55 30.76 30.63
CA ALA A 13 -5.94 30.82 29.30
C ALA A 13 -4.99 29.64 29.05
N LEU A 14 -4.16 29.27 30.03
CA LEU A 14 -3.26 28.12 29.91
C LEU A 14 -4.02 26.80 29.76
N VAL A 15 -5.12 26.61 30.48
CA VAL A 15 -5.97 25.41 30.34
C VAL A 15 -6.58 25.35 28.94
N VAL A 16 -7.12 26.46 28.44
CA VAL A 16 -7.69 26.52 27.08
C VAL A 16 -6.62 26.23 26.03
N ILE A 17 -5.43 26.84 26.15
CA ILE A 17 -4.30 26.58 25.23
C ILE A 17 -3.89 25.10 25.28
N GLY A 18 -3.80 24.51 26.47
CA GLY A 18 -3.45 23.10 26.65
C GLY A 18 -4.46 22.14 25.99
N LEU A 19 -5.76 22.43 26.13
CA LEU A 19 -6.82 21.68 25.46
C LEU A 19 -6.71 21.77 23.93
N VAL A 20 -6.56 22.99 23.40
CA VAL A 20 -6.42 23.22 21.96
C VAL A 20 -5.17 22.53 21.42
N ALA A 21 -4.03 22.64 22.12
CA ALA A 21 -2.79 21.99 21.74
C ALA A 21 -2.96 20.46 21.69
N THR A 22 -3.66 19.87 22.66
CA THR A 22 -3.90 18.42 22.70
C THR A 22 -4.73 17.95 21.51
N VAL A 23 -5.77 18.70 21.13
CA VAL A 23 -6.60 18.39 19.95
C VAL A 23 -5.77 18.48 18.67
N LEU A 24 -5.03 19.58 18.50
CA LEU A 24 -4.17 19.79 17.31
C LEU A 24 -3.12 18.69 17.18
N LEU A 25 -2.50 18.29 18.29
CA LEU A 25 -1.47 17.27 18.30
C LEU A 25 -2.04 15.89 17.92
N ASN A 26 -3.25 15.55 18.41
CA ASN A 26 -3.94 14.34 18.01
C ASN A 26 -4.29 14.33 16.51
N VAL A 27 -4.81 15.43 15.98
CA VAL A 27 -5.13 15.55 14.55
C VAL A 27 -3.86 15.41 13.71
N HIS A 28 -2.77 16.05 14.12
CA HIS A 28 -1.50 15.98 13.40
C HIS A 28 -0.92 14.56 13.39
N VAL A 29 -0.88 13.88 14.54
CA VAL A 29 -0.43 12.47 14.63
C VAL A 29 -1.32 11.55 13.80
N HIS A 30 -2.64 11.77 13.80
CA HIS A 30 -3.55 11.00 12.96
C HIS A 30 -3.28 11.24 11.47
N GLY A 31 -3.10 12.49 11.06
CA GLY A 31 -2.76 12.85 9.69
C GLY A 31 -1.48 12.18 9.20
N LEU A 32 -0.40 12.22 10.01
CA LEU A 32 0.86 11.54 9.69
C LEU A 32 0.69 10.03 9.52
N ARG A 33 -0.12 9.38 10.36
CA ARG A 33 -0.39 7.94 10.25
C ARG A 33 -1.17 7.60 8.98
N VAL A 34 -2.13 8.44 8.59
CA VAL A 34 -2.91 8.26 7.35
C VAL A 34 -2.01 8.45 6.14
N GLU A 35 -1.18 9.49 6.14
CA GLU A 35 -0.24 9.77 5.05
C GLU A 35 0.78 8.64 4.87
N GLN A 36 1.35 8.12 5.96
CA GLN A 36 2.25 6.96 5.91
C GLN A 36 1.57 5.74 5.28
N ARG A 37 0.30 5.47 5.64
CA ARG A 37 -0.47 4.36 5.06
C ARG A 37 -0.75 4.58 3.58
N ALA A 38 -1.13 5.79 3.19
CA ALA A 38 -1.37 6.14 1.79
C ALA A 38 -0.13 5.90 0.93
N ARG A 39 1.04 6.38 1.37
CA ARG A 39 2.33 6.17 0.66
C ARG A 39 2.66 4.69 0.45
N VAL A 40 2.41 3.85 1.45
CA VAL A 40 2.62 2.40 1.35
C VAL A 40 1.68 1.78 0.31
N LEU A 41 0.41 2.17 0.30
CA LEU A 41 -0.58 1.69 -0.66
C LEU A 41 -0.23 2.13 -2.09
N ASP A 42 0.15 3.39 -2.28
CA ASP A 42 0.56 3.91 -3.59
C ASP A 42 1.79 3.17 -4.13
N ALA A 43 2.78 2.91 -3.27
CA ALA A 43 3.96 2.15 -3.64
C ALA A 43 3.60 0.69 -4.04
N ALA A 44 2.67 0.07 -3.30
CA ALA A 44 2.21 -1.29 -3.61
C ALA A 44 1.42 -1.34 -4.92
N ALA A 45 0.58 -0.33 -5.20
CA ALA A 45 -0.15 -0.21 -6.46
C ALA A 45 0.81 -0.06 -7.64
N LEU A 46 1.83 0.78 -7.53
CA LEU A 46 2.84 0.97 -8.57
C LEU A 46 3.67 -0.30 -8.81
N ALA A 47 3.98 -1.07 -7.74
CA ALA A 47 4.62 -2.37 -7.88
C ALA A 47 3.71 -3.38 -8.62
N ALA A 48 2.42 -3.43 -8.28
CA ALA A 48 1.45 -4.28 -8.97
C ALA A 48 1.32 -3.92 -10.45
N GLU A 49 1.32 -2.63 -10.80
CA GLU A 49 1.27 -2.16 -12.18
C GLU A 49 2.52 -2.56 -12.98
N LYS A 50 3.71 -2.48 -12.38
CA LYS A 50 4.96 -2.98 -12.98
C LYS A 50 4.87 -4.49 -13.27
N ILE A 51 4.40 -5.28 -12.30
CA ILE A 51 4.21 -6.73 -12.47
C ILE A 51 3.20 -7.02 -13.57
N ALA A 52 2.09 -6.29 -13.62
CA ALA A 52 1.07 -6.42 -14.65
C ALA A 52 1.63 -6.14 -16.05
N THR A 53 2.33 -5.02 -16.20
CA THR A 53 2.96 -4.62 -17.45
C THR A 53 3.99 -5.65 -17.91
N ALA A 54 4.87 -6.09 -17.01
CA ALA A 54 5.87 -7.12 -17.29
C ALA A 54 5.23 -8.46 -17.73
N THR A 55 4.15 -8.85 -17.08
CA THR A 55 3.39 -10.07 -17.42
C THR A 55 2.75 -9.95 -18.80
N TRP A 56 2.17 -8.79 -19.13
CA TRP A 56 1.60 -8.53 -20.45
C TRP A 56 2.65 -8.48 -21.56
N LEU A 57 3.84 -7.95 -21.28
CA LEU A 57 4.99 -7.98 -22.19
C LEU A 57 5.59 -9.39 -22.36
N GLY A 58 5.11 -10.37 -21.59
CA GLY A 58 5.51 -11.78 -21.72
C GLY A 58 6.80 -12.14 -21.00
N GLN A 59 7.24 -11.34 -20.02
CA GLN A 59 8.40 -11.68 -19.19
C GLN A 59 8.13 -12.93 -18.34
N ALA A 60 9.17 -13.72 -18.09
CA ALA A 60 9.04 -14.92 -17.27
C ALA A 60 8.74 -14.53 -15.82
N PRO A 61 7.76 -15.15 -15.14
CA PRO A 61 7.39 -14.75 -13.78
C PRO A 61 8.50 -14.85 -12.74
N THR A 62 9.51 -15.69 -12.97
CA THR A 62 10.74 -15.77 -12.17
C THR A 62 11.57 -14.48 -12.27
N GLU A 63 11.65 -13.88 -13.45
CA GLU A 63 12.37 -12.61 -13.68
C GLU A 63 11.62 -11.43 -13.05
N ILE A 64 10.30 -11.39 -13.22
CA ILE A 64 9.42 -10.38 -12.62
C ILE A 64 9.52 -10.42 -11.10
N ARG A 65 9.46 -11.62 -10.51
CA ARG A 65 9.65 -11.83 -9.08
C ARG A 65 11.01 -11.34 -8.60
N ALA A 66 12.10 -11.73 -9.27
CA ALA A 66 13.44 -11.31 -8.90
C ALA A 66 13.63 -9.79 -8.99
N ALA A 67 13.00 -9.13 -9.97
CA ALA A 67 13.01 -7.67 -10.08
C ALA A 67 12.26 -7.01 -8.93
N ALA A 68 11.05 -7.48 -8.59
CA ALA A 68 10.29 -6.96 -7.47
C ALA A 68 10.98 -7.20 -6.10
N GLU A 69 11.63 -8.34 -5.93
CA GLU A 69 12.42 -8.63 -4.72
C GLU A 69 13.63 -7.70 -4.57
N ARG A 70 14.31 -7.33 -5.67
CA ARG A 70 15.36 -6.29 -5.65
C ARG A 70 14.82 -4.91 -5.26
N ASP A 71 13.58 -4.61 -5.64
CA ASP A 71 12.87 -3.38 -5.24
C ASP A 71 12.38 -3.42 -3.77
N GLY A 72 12.69 -4.49 -3.02
CA GLY A 72 12.38 -4.62 -1.59
C GLY A 72 11.01 -5.24 -1.27
N TRP A 73 10.35 -5.85 -2.27
CA TRP A 73 9.05 -6.49 -2.13
C TRP A 73 9.16 -7.99 -1.89
N GLN A 74 8.32 -8.54 -1.02
CA GLN A 74 8.13 -9.99 -0.98
C GLN A 74 7.03 -10.38 -1.95
N VAL A 75 7.35 -11.22 -2.93
CA VAL A 75 6.39 -11.64 -3.96
C VAL A 75 6.18 -13.15 -3.91
N ARG A 76 4.91 -13.56 -3.88
CA ARG A 76 4.49 -14.95 -4.05
C ARG A 76 3.68 -15.08 -5.33
N VAL A 77 3.96 -16.15 -6.06
CA VAL A 77 3.31 -16.44 -7.35
C VAL A 77 2.80 -17.87 -7.30
N ASP A 78 1.48 -18.01 -7.32
CA ASP A 78 0.80 -19.31 -7.29
C ASP A 78 0.00 -19.52 -8.57
N ALA A 79 -0.22 -20.79 -8.93
CA ALA A 79 -1.22 -21.14 -9.92
C ALA A 79 -2.63 -20.73 -9.40
N PRO A 80 -3.54 -20.32 -10.27
CA PRO A 80 -4.90 -19.94 -9.88
C PRO A 80 -5.63 -21.16 -9.30
N PRO A 81 -6.50 -20.95 -8.30
CA PRO A 81 -7.17 -22.04 -7.59
C PRO A 81 -8.14 -22.86 -8.48
N ASP A 82 -8.64 -22.28 -9.57
CA ASP A 82 -9.63 -22.92 -10.45
C ASP A 82 -9.04 -23.27 -11.83
N ALA A 83 -8.38 -24.43 -11.91
CA ALA A 83 -7.91 -25.01 -13.18
C ALA A 83 -9.04 -25.44 -14.15
N ARG A 84 -10.31 -25.25 -13.78
CA ARG A 84 -11.50 -25.65 -14.56
C ARG A 84 -11.96 -24.60 -15.57
N VAL A 85 -11.41 -23.39 -15.52
CA VAL A 85 -11.70 -22.34 -16.51
C VAL A 85 -10.82 -22.58 -17.74
N ALA A 86 -11.42 -22.63 -18.94
CA ALA A 86 -10.65 -22.72 -20.18
C ALA A 86 -9.64 -21.55 -20.26
N GLY A 87 -8.35 -21.85 -20.41
CA GLY A 87 -7.28 -20.86 -20.36
C GLY A 87 -6.72 -20.54 -18.96
N ALA A 88 -7.20 -21.20 -17.89
CA ALA A 88 -6.72 -21.03 -16.51
C ALA A 88 -5.21 -21.28 -16.34
N GLY A 89 -4.60 -22.14 -17.16
CA GLY A 89 -3.15 -22.39 -17.14
C GLY A 89 -2.28 -21.16 -17.45
N THR A 90 -2.89 -20.11 -18.01
CA THR A 90 -2.19 -18.86 -18.36
C THR A 90 -2.27 -17.81 -17.27
N TRP A 91 -3.24 -17.94 -16.35
CA TRP A 91 -3.42 -17.03 -15.23
C TRP A 91 -2.48 -17.41 -14.10
N ARG A 92 -2.02 -16.42 -13.34
CA ARG A 92 -1.22 -16.58 -12.13
C ARG A 92 -1.73 -15.64 -11.07
N ARG A 93 -1.76 -16.13 -9.83
CA ARG A 93 -2.04 -15.34 -8.65
C ARG A 93 -0.74 -14.71 -8.17
N TRP A 94 -0.71 -13.39 -8.14
CA TRP A 94 0.39 -12.60 -7.61
C TRP A 94 -0.02 -12.05 -6.24
N GLU A 95 0.83 -12.26 -5.24
CA GLU A 95 0.74 -11.63 -3.93
C GLU A 95 2.01 -10.81 -3.71
N ILE A 96 1.83 -9.50 -3.49
CA ILE A 96 2.90 -8.57 -3.15
C ILE A 96 2.72 -8.14 -1.70
N VAL A 97 3.79 -8.27 -0.91
CA VAL A 97 3.83 -7.86 0.49
C VAL A 97 4.95 -6.84 0.67
N PRO A 98 4.65 -5.59 1.10
CA PRO A 98 5.68 -4.62 1.45
C PRO A 98 6.43 -5.09 2.71
N SER A 99 7.76 -5.12 2.65
CA SER A 99 8.60 -5.59 3.75
C SER A 99 8.42 -4.79 5.05
N ASN A 100 8.11 -3.49 4.94
CA ASN A 100 7.90 -2.58 6.06
C ASN A 100 6.44 -2.47 6.52
N ALA A 101 5.49 -3.07 5.80
CA ALA A 101 4.06 -2.96 6.10
C ALA A 101 3.27 -4.20 5.64
N PRO A 102 3.45 -5.37 6.27
CA PRO A 102 2.87 -6.63 5.80
C PRO A 102 1.33 -6.62 5.70
N ALA A 103 0.68 -5.76 6.49
CA ALA A 103 -0.78 -5.59 6.48
C ALA A 103 -1.31 -4.98 5.16
N ALA A 104 -0.49 -4.27 4.40
CA ALA A 104 -0.85 -3.69 3.09
C ALA A 104 -0.60 -4.67 1.92
N ARG A 105 -0.74 -5.98 2.17
CA ARG A 105 -0.63 -7.01 1.15
C ARG A 105 -1.61 -6.74 0.01
N THR A 106 -1.15 -6.91 -1.22
CA THR A 106 -1.97 -6.76 -2.43
C THR A 106 -1.96 -8.08 -3.19
N VAL A 107 -3.15 -8.60 -3.52
CA VAL A 107 -3.32 -9.86 -4.25
C VAL A 107 -4.10 -9.59 -5.52
N PHE A 108 -3.60 -10.06 -6.65
CA PHE A 108 -4.23 -9.89 -7.96
C PHE A 108 -3.95 -11.09 -8.86
N TYR A 109 -4.76 -11.24 -9.90
CA TYR A 109 -4.64 -12.32 -10.88
C TYR A 109 -4.29 -11.74 -12.24
N LEU A 110 -3.28 -12.29 -12.90
CA LEU A 110 -2.86 -11.87 -14.23
C LEU A 110 -2.63 -13.08 -15.12
N GLY A 111 -3.12 -13.00 -16.35
CA GLY A 111 -2.74 -13.91 -17.43
C GLY A 111 -2.14 -13.14 -18.60
N ARG A 112 -1.29 -13.81 -19.39
CA ARG A 112 -0.79 -13.25 -20.64
C ARG A 112 -1.90 -13.30 -21.70
N PRO A 113 -2.22 -12.19 -22.39
CA PRO A 113 -3.17 -12.19 -23.50
C PRO A 113 -2.72 -13.16 -24.60
N GLY A 114 -3.63 -13.98 -25.15
CA GLY A 114 -3.37 -14.90 -26.26
C GLY A 114 -2.62 -16.20 -25.92
N ALA A 115 -2.15 -16.39 -24.68
CA ALA A 115 -1.45 -17.61 -24.29
C ALA A 115 -2.36 -18.88 -24.32
N ALA A 116 -3.68 -18.71 -24.22
CA ALA A 116 -4.64 -19.81 -24.31
C ALA A 116 -4.91 -20.27 -25.76
N GLU A 117 -4.52 -19.46 -26.75
CA GLU A 117 -4.71 -19.75 -28.18
C GLU A 117 -3.50 -20.46 -28.80
N ALA A 118 -2.32 -20.33 -28.21
CA ALA A 118 -1.09 -20.97 -28.69
C ALA A 118 -0.95 -22.46 -28.32
N GLU A 119 -1.83 -22.99 -27.45
CA GLU A 119 -1.90 -24.41 -27.06
C GLU A 119 -2.96 -25.22 -27.84
N ARG A 120 -3.62 -24.61 -28.84
CA ARG A 120 -4.52 -25.30 -29.79
C ARG A 120 -3.84 -25.55 -31.13
#